data_AF-A0A3S0CJW5-F1
#
_entry.id   AF-A0A3S0CJW5-F1
#
_cell.length_a   1.000
_cell.length_b   1.000
_cell.length_c   1.000
_cell.angle_alpha   90.00
_cell.angle_beta   90.00
_cell.angle_gamma   90.00
#
_symmetry.space_group_name_H-M   'P 1'
#
loop_
_entity.id
_entity.type
_entity.pdbx_description
1 polymer ?
#
loop_
_entity_poly.entity_id
_entity_poly.type
_entity_poly.pdbx_seq_one_letter_code
_entity_poly.pdbx_strand_id
1 'polypeptide(L)'
;MARVSRGTVLAAVVVLCTTGLVGSAEAAPAPGAMSASDCDGLADNDVVGDSGHATSGDRQVTVYTAKATDAYAKAAIEGYVARYDKVWIDRSVNLFTMGSSPGHPSTSTVQANGGWKQCGPFEATWWNATWNYVETPTVRLQQSGRSYAVRACMMPKGSSTSTCTAWFVDHT
;
A
#
# COMPACT_ATOMS: atom_id res chain seq x y z
N MET A 1 -10.49 -75.93 30.40
CA MET A 1 -11.00 -75.96 29.01
C MET A 1 -11.17 -74.52 28.55
N ALA A 2 -10.35 -74.10 27.58
CA ALA A 2 -10.25 -72.71 27.11
C ALA A 2 -11.49 -72.30 26.28
N ARG A 3 -12.05 -71.12 26.56
CA ARG A 3 -13.09 -70.50 25.74
C ARG A 3 -12.46 -69.51 24.77
N VAL A 4 -12.66 -69.80 23.49
CA VAL A 4 -12.38 -68.93 22.34
C VAL A 4 -13.33 -67.72 22.40
N SER A 5 -12.79 -66.50 22.34
CA SER A 5 -13.58 -65.28 22.13
C SER A 5 -13.16 -64.61 20.82
N ARG A 6 -14.17 -64.17 20.09
CA ARG A 6 -14.17 -63.76 18.68
C ARG A 6 -13.54 -62.38 18.52
N GLY A 7 -12.62 -62.27 17.57
CA GLY A 7 -12.06 -61.00 17.12
C GLY A 7 -13.12 -60.15 16.42
N THR A 8 -13.19 -58.87 16.81
CA THR A 8 -13.94 -57.84 16.09
C THR A 8 -12.91 -56.92 15.44
N VAL A 9 -12.83 -56.95 14.11
CA VAL A 9 -12.01 -56.03 13.32
C VAL A 9 -12.82 -54.76 13.12
N LEU A 10 -12.44 -53.68 13.79
CA LEU A 10 -12.97 -52.34 13.50
C LEU A 10 -12.26 -51.81 12.25
N ALA A 11 -13.00 -51.73 11.15
CA ALA A 11 -12.56 -51.01 9.95
C ALA A 11 -12.62 -49.49 10.25
N ALA A 12 -11.46 -48.87 10.43
CA ALA A 12 -11.35 -47.43 10.49
C ALA A 12 -11.50 -46.85 9.08
N VAL A 13 -12.66 -46.22 8.81
CA VAL A 13 -12.85 -45.39 7.63
C VAL A 13 -12.12 -44.07 7.87
N VAL A 14 -10.95 -43.92 7.27
CA VAL A 14 -10.24 -42.63 7.21
C VAL A 14 -10.93 -41.79 6.15
N VAL A 15 -11.78 -40.86 6.58
CA VAL A 15 -12.31 -39.81 5.71
C VAL A 15 -11.19 -38.80 5.49
N LEU A 16 -10.58 -38.84 4.30
CA LEU A 16 -9.71 -37.77 3.81
C LEU A 16 -10.58 -36.52 3.56
N CYS A 17 -10.69 -35.65 4.56
CA CYS A 17 -11.12 -34.28 4.32
C CYS A 17 -9.95 -33.53 3.68
N THR A 18 -9.98 -33.38 2.36
CA THR A 18 -9.20 -32.37 1.64
C THR A 18 -9.75 -31.00 1.99
N THR A 19 -9.41 -30.49 3.16
CA THR A 19 -9.60 -29.07 3.49
C THR A 19 -8.54 -28.27 2.76
N GLY A 20 -9.02 -27.33 1.95
CA GLY A 20 -8.24 -26.58 0.98
C GLY A 20 -6.99 -25.93 1.56
N LEU A 21 -6.03 -25.71 0.65
CA LEU A 21 -4.99 -24.71 0.79
C LEU A 21 -5.64 -23.39 1.25
N VAL A 22 -5.66 -23.17 2.56
CA VAL A 22 -5.55 -21.83 3.11
C VAL A 22 -4.13 -21.41 2.80
N GLY A 23 -3.93 -20.83 1.63
CA GLY A 23 -2.78 -19.97 1.41
C GLY A 23 -2.87 -18.94 2.51
N SER A 24 -2.01 -19.08 3.52
CA SER A 24 -1.71 -18.02 4.46
C SER A 24 -1.39 -16.81 3.59
N ALA A 25 -2.34 -15.88 3.47
CA ALA A 25 -1.98 -14.52 3.12
C ALA A 25 -1.02 -14.13 4.24
N GLU A 26 0.28 -14.22 3.97
CA GLU A 26 1.28 -13.60 4.80
C GLU A 26 0.83 -12.16 4.90
N ALA A 27 0.27 -11.81 6.07
CA ALA A 27 0.03 -10.45 6.43
C ALA A 27 1.39 -9.78 6.26
N ALA A 28 1.50 -8.94 5.22
CA ALA A 28 2.70 -8.16 5.01
C ALA A 28 3.06 -7.54 6.36
N PRO A 29 4.34 -7.58 6.77
CA PRO A 29 4.76 -7.01 8.03
C PRO A 29 4.13 -5.62 8.15
N ALA A 30 3.39 -5.39 9.23
CA ALA A 30 2.77 -4.09 9.47
C ALA A 30 3.89 -3.04 9.30
N PRO A 31 3.71 -2.02 8.44
CA PRO A 31 4.75 -1.02 8.24
C PRO A 31 5.17 -0.49 9.61
N GLY A 32 6.49 -0.55 9.86
CA GLY A 32 7.09 -0.12 11.12
C GLY A 32 6.64 1.28 11.51
N ALA A 33 6.64 1.57 12.80
CA ALA A 33 6.09 2.78 13.39
C ALA A 33 6.58 4.09 12.71
N MET A 34 5.73 4.59 11.82
CA MET A 34 5.25 5.95 11.56
C MET A 34 6.05 7.13 12.15
N SER A 35 6.57 8.00 11.28
CA SER A 35 6.92 9.38 11.64
C SER A 35 6.92 10.32 10.43
N ALA A 36 6.59 11.60 10.61
CA ALA A 36 6.74 12.60 9.55
C ALA A 36 8.19 12.76 9.06
N SER A 37 9.17 12.24 9.80
CA SER A 37 10.59 12.20 9.40
C SER A 37 10.90 11.16 8.30
N ASP A 38 9.98 10.26 7.97
CA ASP A 38 10.14 9.37 6.80
C ASP A 38 9.75 10.03 5.48
N CYS A 39 9.17 11.23 5.55
CA CYS A 39 8.96 12.10 4.40
C CYS A 39 10.26 12.85 4.07
N ASP A 40 10.55 13.05 2.78
CA ASP A 40 11.77 13.77 2.40
C ASP A 40 11.59 15.29 2.41
N GLY A 41 10.34 15.78 2.52
CA GLY A 41 10.02 17.20 2.71
C GLY A 41 10.52 18.11 1.59
N LEU A 42 10.58 17.58 0.37
CA LEU A 42 10.98 18.34 -0.81
C LEU A 42 9.97 19.45 -1.11
N ALA A 43 10.45 20.55 -1.69
CA ALA A 43 9.59 21.67 -2.01
C ALA A 43 8.60 21.30 -3.13
N ASP A 44 7.31 21.45 -2.86
CA ASP A 44 6.22 21.20 -3.80
C ASP A 44 6.01 22.40 -4.73
N ASN A 45 7.03 22.72 -5.52
CA ASN A 45 7.02 23.86 -6.45
C ASN A 45 6.78 23.45 -7.91
N ASP A 46 6.51 22.17 -8.18
CA ASP A 46 6.32 21.64 -9.52
C ASP A 46 4.82 21.48 -9.84
N VAL A 47 4.51 21.43 -11.14
CA VAL A 47 3.20 20.99 -11.62
C VAL A 47 3.08 19.50 -11.37
N VAL A 48 2.03 19.07 -10.68
CA VAL A 48 1.81 17.65 -10.42
C VAL A 48 0.89 16.99 -11.45
N GLY A 49 1.05 15.68 -11.64
CA GLY A 49 0.22 14.82 -12.49
C GLY A 49 -0.32 13.63 -11.72
N ASP A 50 -1.54 13.21 -12.08
CA ASP A 50 -2.14 11.96 -11.58
C ASP A 50 -1.37 10.77 -12.19
N SER A 51 -0.76 9.99 -11.31
CA SER A 51 0.02 8.78 -11.63
C SER A 51 -0.68 7.50 -11.13
N GLY A 52 -1.92 7.62 -10.67
CA GLY A 52 -2.79 6.54 -10.25
C GLY A 52 -3.74 6.95 -9.12
N HIS A 53 -4.91 6.31 -9.06
CA HIS A 53 -5.89 6.51 -8.00
C HIS A 53 -6.52 5.19 -7.51
N ALA A 54 -7.09 5.23 -6.31
CA ALA A 54 -7.87 4.15 -5.72
C ALA A 54 -9.03 4.70 -4.91
N THR A 55 -10.14 3.96 -4.86
CA THR A 55 -11.39 4.42 -4.25
C THR A 55 -11.83 3.52 -3.11
N SER A 56 -12.38 4.12 -2.05
CA SER A 56 -12.99 3.41 -0.92
C SER A 56 -14.26 4.15 -0.50
N GLY A 57 -15.41 3.59 -0.84
CA GLY A 57 -16.69 4.32 -0.76
C GLY A 57 -16.70 5.52 -1.72
N ASP A 58 -16.98 6.70 -1.17
CA ASP A 58 -16.98 8.00 -1.86
C ASP A 58 -15.64 8.75 -1.76
N ARG A 59 -14.62 8.16 -1.13
CA ARG A 59 -13.26 8.71 -1.05
C ARG A 59 -12.42 8.22 -2.23
N GLN A 60 -11.62 9.12 -2.81
CA GLN A 60 -10.59 8.78 -3.78
C GLN A 60 -9.22 9.26 -3.26
N VAL A 61 -8.25 8.35 -3.24
CA VAL A 61 -6.85 8.69 -3.01
C VAL A 61 -6.08 8.64 -4.32
N THR A 62 -5.28 9.67 -4.58
CA THR A 62 -4.48 9.84 -5.80
C THR A 62 -3.00 9.90 -5.44
N VAL A 63 -2.13 9.25 -6.23
CA VAL A 63 -0.69 9.49 -6.20
C VAL A 63 -0.35 10.56 -7.23
N TYR A 64 0.18 11.66 -6.74
CA TYR A 64 0.62 12.79 -7.54
C TYR A 64 2.13 12.74 -7.70
N THR A 65 2.63 12.87 -8.93
CA THR A 65 4.07 13.01 -9.22
C THR A 65 4.35 14.35 -9.86
N ALA A 66 5.51 14.94 -9.55
CA ALA A 66 6.00 16.13 -10.24
C ALA A 66 6.11 15.84 -11.75
N LYS A 67 5.69 16.77 -12.63
CA LYS A 67 5.70 16.57 -14.10
C LYS A 67 6.93 17.12 -14.80
N ALA A 68 7.52 18.19 -14.30
CA ALA A 68 8.63 18.84 -14.99
C ALA A 68 9.98 18.27 -14.56
N THR A 69 10.10 17.94 -13.28
CA THR A 69 11.35 17.44 -12.69
C THR A 69 11.30 15.97 -12.33
N ASP A 70 10.10 15.38 -12.26
CA ASP A 70 9.86 14.01 -11.80
C ASP A 70 10.56 13.68 -10.45
N ALA A 71 10.86 14.72 -9.66
CA ALA A 71 11.75 14.60 -8.51
C ALA A 71 11.04 14.00 -7.29
N TYR A 72 9.72 14.16 -7.20
CA TYR A 72 8.96 13.82 -6.02
C TYR A 72 7.55 13.28 -6.33
N ALA A 73 6.98 12.62 -5.33
CA ALA A 73 5.62 12.15 -5.29
C ALA A 73 4.94 12.52 -3.97
N LYS A 74 3.63 12.66 -3.97
CA LYS A 74 2.79 12.84 -2.77
C LYS A 74 1.47 12.09 -2.93
N ALA A 75 0.80 11.83 -1.81
CA ALA A 75 -0.54 11.28 -1.81
C ALA A 75 -1.54 12.37 -1.44
N ALA A 76 -2.71 12.38 -2.07
CA ALA A 76 -3.80 13.26 -1.71
C ALA A 76 -5.14 12.52 -1.74
N ILE A 77 -6.06 12.91 -0.86
CA ILE A 77 -7.47 12.59 -0.97
C ILE A 77 -8.17 13.85 -1.47
N GLU A 78 -8.91 13.71 -2.56
CA GLU A 78 -9.60 14.80 -3.22
C GLU A 78 -11.08 14.51 -3.33
N GLY A 79 -11.89 15.51 -3.02
CA GLY A 79 -13.33 15.36 -3.04
C GLY A 79 -13.82 14.53 -1.85
N TYR A 80 -14.87 15.02 -1.21
CA TYR A 80 -15.49 14.34 -0.09
C TYR A 80 -14.53 14.04 1.07
N VAL A 81 -13.54 14.85 1.44
CA VAL A 81 -12.68 14.48 2.60
C VAL A 81 -13.49 14.53 3.90
N ALA A 82 -13.46 13.48 4.72
CA ALA A 82 -13.95 13.53 6.09
C ALA A 82 -12.83 13.87 7.07
N ARG A 83 -13.19 14.63 8.11
CA ARG A 83 -12.32 14.78 9.28
C ARG A 83 -11.99 13.40 9.84
N TYR A 84 -10.73 13.17 10.18
CA TYR A 84 -10.17 11.89 10.63
C TYR A 84 -9.93 10.83 9.55
N ASP A 85 -10.16 11.13 8.27
CA ASP A 85 -9.59 10.32 7.20
C ASP A 85 -8.05 10.34 7.33
N LYS A 86 -7.41 9.22 7.06
CA LYS A 86 -5.94 9.12 7.10
C LYS A 86 -5.40 8.94 5.70
N VAL A 87 -4.34 9.66 5.36
CA VAL A 87 -3.62 9.54 4.08
C VAL A 87 -2.13 9.36 4.32
N TRP A 88 -1.47 8.54 3.51
CA TRP A 88 -0.02 8.38 3.49
C TRP A 88 0.48 8.00 2.11
N ILE A 89 1.78 8.16 1.90
CA ILE A 89 2.48 7.65 0.72
C ILE A 89 3.52 6.63 1.16
N ASP A 90 3.47 5.44 0.56
CA ASP A 90 4.52 4.45 0.70
C ASP A 90 5.57 4.68 -0.40
N ARG A 91 6.84 4.55 -0.04
CA ARG A 91 7.98 4.60 -0.96
C ARG A 91 8.89 3.40 -0.74
N SER A 92 9.25 2.68 -1.80
CA SER A 92 10.19 1.56 -1.70
C SER A 92 11.52 1.96 -1.07
N VAL A 93 12.15 1.04 -0.35
CA VAL A 93 13.50 1.27 0.22
C VAL A 93 14.53 1.31 -0.90
N ASN A 94 14.39 0.43 -1.89
CA ASN A 94 15.30 0.32 -3.02
C ASN A 94 14.71 0.87 -4.31
N LEU A 95 15.61 1.30 -5.19
CA LEU A 95 15.29 1.84 -6.51
C LEU A 95 14.92 0.73 -7.50
N PHE A 96 14.11 1.10 -8.48
CA PHE A 96 13.72 0.31 -9.65
C PHE A 96 14.35 0.90 -10.92
N THR A 97 14.53 0.06 -11.92
CA THR A 97 14.93 0.52 -13.26
C THR A 97 13.74 1.18 -13.94
N MET A 98 13.96 2.35 -14.51
CA MET A 98 12.93 3.07 -15.29
C MET A 98 12.91 2.52 -16.72
N GLY A 99 11.71 2.37 -17.27
CA GLY A 99 11.50 2.00 -18.67
C GLY A 99 11.10 3.21 -19.51
N SER A 100 10.77 2.99 -20.79
CA SER A 100 10.19 4.03 -21.66
C SER A 100 8.73 4.38 -21.32
N SER A 101 8.11 3.64 -20.39
CA SER A 101 6.77 3.89 -19.88
C SER A 101 6.74 3.68 -18.37
N PRO A 102 5.80 4.30 -17.64
CA PRO A 102 5.63 4.04 -16.22
C PRO A 102 5.45 2.55 -15.91
N GLY A 103 6.04 2.11 -14.81
CA GLY A 103 5.99 0.75 -14.31
C GLY A 103 5.07 0.60 -13.10
N HIS A 104 4.49 -0.58 -12.94
CA HIS A 104 3.60 -0.90 -11.81
C HIS A 104 3.98 -2.22 -11.15
N PRO A 105 5.08 -2.27 -10.36
CA PRO A 105 5.50 -3.50 -9.72
C PRO A 105 4.44 -4.00 -8.74
N SER A 106 4.34 -5.31 -8.58
CA SER A 106 3.43 -5.88 -7.57
C SER A 106 3.94 -5.58 -6.15
N THR A 107 3.06 -5.59 -5.15
CA THR A 107 3.47 -5.43 -3.74
C THR A 107 4.47 -6.50 -3.31
N SER A 108 4.34 -7.75 -3.78
CA SER A 108 5.33 -8.80 -3.48
C SER A 108 6.69 -8.51 -4.11
N THR A 109 6.73 -7.92 -5.31
CA THR A 109 7.98 -7.44 -5.93
C THR A 109 8.63 -6.34 -5.11
N VAL A 110 7.86 -5.36 -4.61
CA VAL A 110 8.41 -4.29 -3.75
C VAL A 110 8.89 -4.85 -2.42
N GLN A 111 8.13 -5.77 -1.81
CA GLN A 111 8.53 -6.46 -0.59
C GLN A 111 9.83 -7.25 -0.77
N ALA A 112 9.96 -8.02 -1.85
CA ALA A 112 11.17 -8.77 -2.17
C ALA A 112 12.36 -7.84 -2.46
N ASN A 113 12.10 -6.62 -2.97
CA ASN A 113 13.10 -5.59 -3.19
C ASN A 113 13.35 -4.72 -1.94
N GLY A 114 13.26 -5.30 -0.73
CA GLY A 114 13.60 -4.63 0.53
C GLY A 114 12.46 -3.88 1.22
N GLY A 115 11.23 -3.97 0.70
CA GLY A 115 10.06 -3.35 1.31
C GLY A 115 9.97 -1.84 1.04
N TRP A 116 9.24 -1.15 1.92
CA TRP A 116 8.97 0.29 1.78
C TRP A 116 8.99 1.01 3.13
N LYS A 117 9.15 2.33 3.04
CA LYS A 117 8.92 3.27 4.12
C LYS A 117 7.58 3.96 3.90
N GLN A 118 6.94 4.34 5.00
CA GLN A 118 5.65 5.01 4.98
C GLN A 118 5.83 6.46 5.46
N CYS A 119 5.49 7.44 4.62
CA CYS A 119 5.37 8.84 5.00
C CYS A 119 3.91 9.11 5.42
N GLY A 120 3.65 9.05 6.72
CA GLY A 120 2.31 9.18 7.33
C GLY A 120 2.00 8.05 8.32
N PRO A 121 0.73 7.92 8.77
CA PRO A 121 -0.47 8.58 8.26
C PRO A 121 -0.62 10.03 8.75
N PHE A 122 -1.11 10.87 7.86
CA PHE A 122 -1.59 12.21 8.15
C PHE A 122 -3.10 12.17 8.29
N GLU A 123 -3.59 12.68 9.41
CA GLU A 123 -5.01 12.68 9.73
C GLU A 123 -5.65 14.00 9.28
N ALA A 124 -6.73 13.90 8.51
CA ALA A 124 -7.48 15.02 8.00
C ALA A 124 -8.12 15.82 9.14
N THR A 125 -7.80 17.11 9.18
CA THR A 125 -8.38 18.05 10.14
C THR A 125 -9.76 18.52 9.69
N TRP A 126 -10.43 19.31 10.55
CA TRP A 126 -11.69 19.96 10.17
C TRP A 126 -11.52 20.89 8.96
N TRP A 127 -10.35 21.52 8.81
CA TRP A 127 -10.03 22.40 7.69
C TRP A 127 -9.96 21.59 6.39
N ASN A 128 -9.25 20.45 6.42
CA ASN A 128 -9.16 19.56 5.27
C ASN A 128 -10.52 19.09 4.78
N ALA A 129 -11.40 18.71 5.71
CA ALA A 129 -12.77 18.31 5.38
C ALA A 129 -13.58 19.46 4.75
N THR A 130 -13.40 20.68 5.25
CA THR A 130 -14.08 21.87 4.71
C THR A 130 -13.64 22.15 3.27
N TRP A 131 -12.36 21.98 2.96
CA TRP A 131 -11.80 22.16 1.62
C TRP A 131 -11.91 20.92 0.73
N ASN A 132 -12.43 19.80 1.25
CA ASN A 132 -12.44 18.51 0.57
C ASN A 132 -11.06 18.09 0.04
N TYR A 133 -10.01 18.39 0.81
CA TYR A 133 -8.63 18.16 0.39
C TYR A 133 -7.70 17.89 1.58
N VAL A 134 -6.95 16.79 1.51
CA VAL A 134 -5.82 16.50 2.41
C VAL A 134 -4.71 15.85 1.61
N GLU A 135 -3.46 16.24 1.88
CA GLU A 135 -2.28 15.70 1.22
C GLU A 135 -1.17 15.38 2.21
N THR A 136 -0.24 14.55 1.77
CA THR A 136 1.00 14.25 2.48
C THR A 136 2.10 15.24 2.09
N PRO A 137 3.12 15.43 2.93
CA PRO A 137 4.41 15.91 2.45
C PRO A 137 4.94 15.00 1.33
N THR A 138 5.88 15.53 0.55
CA THR A 138 6.45 14.82 -0.60
C THR A 138 7.49 13.79 -0.17
N VAL A 139 7.62 12.73 -0.96
CA VAL A 139 8.75 11.78 -0.97
C VAL A 139 9.50 11.87 -2.29
N ARG A 140 10.80 11.60 -2.29
CA ARG A 140 11.64 11.52 -3.48
C ARG A 140 11.17 10.38 -4.37
N LEU A 141 10.96 10.70 -5.65
CA LEU A 141 10.56 9.74 -6.67
C LEU A 141 11.79 9.25 -7.44
N GLN A 142 12.57 10.15 -8.05
CA GLN A 142 13.74 9.78 -8.82
C GLN A 142 15.08 10.01 -8.12
N GLN A 143 16.06 9.16 -8.44
CA GLN A 143 17.46 9.32 -8.05
C GLN A 143 18.39 8.68 -9.10
N SER A 144 19.21 9.50 -9.76
CA SER A 144 20.27 9.07 -10.69
C SER A 144 19.77 8.16 -11.83
N GLY A 145 18.71 8.57 -12.54
CA GLY A 145 18.15 7.80 -13.67
C GLY A 145 17.42 6.51 -13.25
N ARG A 146 17.01 6.43 -11.98
CA ARG A 146 16.21 5.35 -11.42
C ARG A 146 15.07 5.95 -10.60
N SER A 147 14.01 5.18 -10.38
CA SER A 147 12.86 5.64 -9.59
C SER A 147 12.65 4.72 -8.40
N TYR A 148 12.28 5.30 -7.26
CA TYR A 148 11.60 4.57 -6.22
C TYR A 148 10.22 4.14 -6.73
N ALA A 149 9.71 3.01 -6.21
CA ALA A 149 8.30 2.69 -6.37
C ALA A 149 7.52 3.45 -5.30
N VAL A 150 6.44 4.13 -5.67
CA VAL A 150 5.57 4.85 -4.73
C VAL A 150 4.13 4.41 -4.87
N ARG A 151 3.33 4.51 -3.81
CA ARG A 151 1.88 4.38 -3.89
C ARG A 151 1.21 5.26 -2.84
N ALA A 152 0.11 5.89 -3.22
CA ALA A 152 -0.75 6.59 -2.31
C ALA A 152 -1.72 5.61 -1.62
N CYS A 153 -1.98 5.83 -0.34
CA CYS A 153 -2.86 5.04 0.47
C CYS A 153 -3.74 5.93 1.37
N MET A 154 -4.93 5.43 1.69
CA MET A 154 -5.83 6.05 2.63
C MET A 154 -6.50 5.04 3.55
N MET A 155 -7.03 5.53 4.66
CA MET A 155 -7.96 4.82 5.53
C MET A 155 -9.08 5.80 5.89
N PRO A 156 -10.29 5.61 5.31
CA PRO A 156 -11.44 6.44 5.65
C PRO A 156 -11.76 6.36 7.14
N LYS A 157 -12.27 7.45 7.71
CA LYS A 157 -12.71 7.51 9.11
C LYS A 157 -13.64 6.34 9.43
N GLY A 158 -13.31 5.60 10.47
CA GLY A 158 -14.12 4.47 10.96
C GLY A 158 -13.91 3.17 10.18
N SER A 159 -13.08 3.16 9.14
CA SER A 159 -12.61 1.92 8.50
C SER A 159 -11.50 1.27 9.33
N SER A 160 -11.49 -0.07 9.37
CA SER A 160 -10.35 -0.87 9.84
C SER A 160 -9.42 -1.29 8.71
N THR A 161 -9.79 -0.99 7.45
CA THR A 161 -9.06 -1.37 6.24
C THR A 161 -8.52 -0.15 5.53
N SER A 162 -7.30 -0.27 5.01
CA SER A 162 -6.71 0.72 4.13
C SER A 162 -6.99 0.39 2.66
N THR A 163 -6.94 1.41 1.82
CA THR A 163 -7.02 1.29 0.37
C THR A 163 -5.83 2.01 -0.24
N CYS A 164 -5.12 1.35 -1.15
CA CYS A 164 -3.94 1.89 -1.80
C CYS A 164 -4.06 1.82 -3.32
N THR A 165 -3.43 2.77 -3.98
CA THR A 165 -3.12 2.73 -5.42
C THR A 165 -2.19 1.56 -5.75
N ALA A 166 -2.13 1.19 -7.03
CA ALA A 166 -1.03 0.37 -7.52
C ALA A 166 0.30 1.09 -7.30
N TRP A 167 1.39 0.33 -7.16
CA TRP A 167 2.72 0.95 -7.16
C TRP A 167 2.97 1.65 -8.49
N PHE A 168 3.69 2.75 -8.44
CA PHE A 168 4.13 3.54 -9.56
C PHE A 168 5.65 3.65 -9.52
N VAL A 169 6.29 3.31 -10.63
CA VAL A 169 7.71 3.54 -10.91
C VAL A 169 7.76 4.43 -12.13
N ASP A 170 8.56 5.47 -12.06
CA ASP A 170 8.64 6.42 -13.14
C ASP A 170 9.38 5.89 -14.37
N HIS A 171 9.37 6.69 -15.42
CA HIS A 171 9.94 6.42 -16.73
C HIS A 171 11.13 7.34 -17.04
N THR A 172 11.87 7.00 -18.09
CA THR A 172 13.00 7.78 -18.63
C THR A 172 12.57 8.77 -19.69
#